data_AF-A0A6A5GFP7-F1
#
_entry.id   AF-A0A6A5GFP7-F1
#
_cell.length_a   1.000
_cell.length_b   1.000
_cell.length_c   1.000
_cell.angle_alpha   90.00
_cell.angle_beta   90.00
_cell.angle_gamma   90.00
#
_symmetry.space_group_name_H-M   'P 1'
#
loop_
_entity.id
_entity.type
_entity.pdbx_description
1 polymer ?
#
loop_
_entity_poly.entity_id
_entity_poly.type
_entity_poly.pdbx_seq_one_letter_code
_entity_poly.pdbx_strand_id
1 'polypeptide(L)'
;MMGYVNRTQAISDGSWDTLRLLLYFEIVLILLNVVTICFWFSVILTARNMHPNVRLINSFYYGQYLIQLSFWVIQPIFIISEALNDSNKFSNELFTLCSYVRIIGIYYAFCALPALVIERSFATFLLEDYEKKSNLSIGCFTVIIQLLTAGTVGYHFNRAKSTVEHTVAAIIANFLAVCLNKINERVNYKYYYELDRVSYSLSERFQITENIKAAKMFEKIVLSIGFFNIIVNTCLIIDNYEIPLFYKNIASIACDYSILTYGLIVPVVYYNNTDSWKKRVGVMMRGCFKPKVGPLKDTFGHDMTSHGAREETTKYFEMLKKQWK
;
A
#
# COMPACT_ATOMS: atom_id res chain seq x y z
N MET A 1 -23.85 8.04 -7.95
CA MET A 1 -22.81 8.81 -7.24
C MET A 1 -22.72 8.21 -5.85
N MET A 2 -21.59 7.56 -5.50
CA MET A 2 -21.50 6.59 -4.38
C MET A 2 -22.37 7.06 -3.20
N GLY A 3 -23.55 6.44 -3.09
CA GLY A 3 -24.62 6.98 -2.27
C GLY A 3 -24.27 6.83 -0.80
N TYR A 4 -23.71 7.86 -0.19
CA TYR A 4 -23.57 7.93 1.26
C TYR A 4 -24.92 7.65 1.91
N VAL A 5 -24.90 6.93 3.02
CA VAL A 5 -26.07 6.50 3.80
C VAL A 5 -27.13 7.59 3.85
N ASN A 6 -28.28 7.37 3.19
CA ASN A 6 -29.43 8.26 3.25
C ASN A 6 -30.14 8.08 4.59
N ARG A 7 -29.99 9.07 5.49
CA ARG A 7 -30.47 8.99 6.86
C ARG A 7 -31.99 9.09 6.92
N THR A 8 -32.59 10.00 6.17
CA THR A 8 -34.05 10.20 6.10
C THR A 8 -34.76 8.91 5.72
N GLN A 9 -34.22 8.19 4.72
CA GLN A 9 -34.75 6.88 4.35
C GLN A 9 -34.49 5.82 5.43
N ALA A 10 -33.29 5.79 6.03
CA ALA A 10 -32.97 4.84 7.09
C ALA A 10 -33.85 5.00 8.34
N ILE A 11 -34.34 6.21 8.61
CA ILE A 11 -35.29 6.47 9.69
C ILE A 11 -36.67 5.97 9.29
N SER A 12 -37.10 6.21 8.04
CA SER A 12 -38.42 5.81 7.58
C SER A 12 -38.60 4.28 7.49
N ASP A 13 -37.52 3.54 7.21
CA ASP A 13 -37.53 2.07 7.18
C ASP A 13 -37.11 1.40 8.50
N GLY A 14 -36.80 2.20 9.54
CA GLY A 14 -36.41 1.72 10.86
C GLY A 14 -35.01 1.11 10.95
N SER A 15 -34.19 1.21 9.90
CA SER A 15 -32.82 0.67 9.88
C SER A 15 -31.77 1.59 10.49
N TRP A 16 -32.12 2.83 10.83
CA TRP A 16 -31.18 3.87 11.27
C TRP A 16 -30.32 3.48 12.46
N ASP A 17 -30.86 2.85 13.50
CA ASP A 17 -30.07 2.49 14.69
C ASP A 17 -28.94 1.51 14.35
N THR A 18 -29.23 0.54 13.48
CA THR A 18 -28.25 -0.41 12.97
C THR A 18 -27.19 0.28 12.12
N LEU A 19 -27.61 1.13 11.16
CA LEU A 19 -26.70 1.86 10.28
C LEU A 19 -25.83 2.85 11.07
N ARG A 20 -26.38 3.49 12.09
CA ARG A 20 -25.66 4.41 12.98
C ARG A 20 -24.59 3.67 13.78
N LEU A 21 -24.88 2.47 14.31
CA LEU A 21 -23.88 1.64 14.97
C LEU A 21 -22.73 1.27 14.01
N LEU A 22 -23.07 0.91 12.76
CA LEU A 22 -22.08 0.61 11.73
C LEU A 22 -21.22 1.84 11.38
N LEU A 23 -21.78 3.04 11.35
CA LEU A 23 -21.01 4.28 11.13
C LEU A 23 -20.09 4.60 12.32
N TYR A 24 -20.51 4.36 13.57
CA TYR A 24 -19.61 4.49 14.72
C TYR A 24 -18.45 3.49 14.65
N PHE A 25 -18.73 2.25 14.27
CA PHE A 25 -17.68 1.24 14.10
C PHE A 25 -16.75 1.58 12.92
N GLU A 26 -17.27 2.19 11.85
CA GLU A 26 -16.46 2.71 10.75
C GLU A 26 -15.45 3.76 11.24
N ILE A 27 -15.86 4.70 12.10
CA ILE A 27 -14.95 5.69 12.70
C ILE A 27 -13.84 4.99 13.49
N VAL A 28 -14.17 3.99 14.30
CA VAL A 28 -13.16 3.20 15.05
C VAL A 28 -12.19 2.51 14.10
N LEU A 29 -12.67 1.91 13.01
CA LEU A 29 -11.84 1.27 12.00
C LEU A 29 -10.95 2.26 11.25
N ILE A 30 -11.44 3.48 10.98
CA ILE A 30 -10.64 4.56 10.38
C ILE A 30 -9.49 4.93 11.31
N LEU A 31 -9.76 5.13 12.61
CA LEU A 31 -8.72 5.46 13.60
C LEU A 31 -7.69 4.34 13.74
N LEU A 32 -8.13 3.08 13.75
CA LEU A 32 -7.23 1.92 13.74
C LEU A 32 -6.34 1.95 12.49
N ASN A 33 -6.92 2.19 11.31
CA ASN A 33 -6.19 2.29 10.05
C ASN A 33 -5.15 3.42 10.10
N VAL A 34 -5.47 4.58 10.65
CA VAL A 34 -4.51 5.69 10.80
C VAL A 34 -3.28 5.23 11.59
N VAL A 35 -3.48 4.57 12.74
CA VAL A 35 -2.37 4.07 13.57
C VAL A 35 -1.53 3.03 12.81
N THR A 36 -2.18 2.04 12.22
CA THR A 36 -1.47 0.96 11.51
C THR A 36 -0.73 1.48 10.28
N ILE A 37 -1.34 2.36 9.51
CA ILE A 37 -0.74 2.91 8.30
C ILE A 37 0.41 3.86 8.65
N CYS A 38 0.31 4.66 9.71
CA CYS A 38 1.43 5.47 10.20
C CYS A 38 2.65 4.59 10.54
N PHE A 39 2.42 3.43 11.17
CA PHE A 39 3.48 2.46 11.44
C PHE A 39 4.10 1.93 10.13
N TRP A 40 3.29 1.43 9.19
CA TRP A 40 3.78 0.89 7.92
C TRP A 40 4.48 1.94 7.05
N PHE A 41 3.97 3.16 7.03
CA PHE A 41 4.60 4.30 6.36
C PHE A 41 5.99 4.57 6.94
N SER A 42 6.13 4.53 8.26
CA SER A 42 7.43 4.66 8.95
C SER A 42 8.40 3.52 8.61
N VAL A 43 7.89 2.28 8.49
CA VAL A 43 8.70 1.13 8.06
C VAL A 43 9.26 1.37 6.65
N ILE A 44 8.44 1.85 5.72
CA ILE A 44 8.82 2.05 4.32
C ILE A 44 9.83 3.18 4.17
N LEU A 45 9.59 4.33 4.80
CA LEU A 45 10.51 5.47 4.75
C LEU A 45 11.91 5.10 5.28
N THR A 46 11.98 4.12 6.18
CA THR A 46 13.22 3.70 6.81
C THR A 46 13.83 2.41 6.24
N ALA A 47 13.15 1.73 5.32
CA ALA A 47 13.62 0.52 4.65
C ALA A 47 14.58 0.85 3.50
N ARG A 48 15.85 1.13 3.84
CA ARG A 48 16.88 1.49 2.85
C ARG A 48 17.26 0.35 1.88
N ASN A 49 17.02 -0.90 2.27
CA ASN A 49 17.36 -2.10 1.51
C ASN A 49 16.31 -2.52 0.47
N MET A 50 15.35 -1.64 0.16
CA MET A 50 14.33 -1.86 -0.87
C MET A 50 14.72 -1.06 -2.11
N HIS A 51 14.39 -1.57 -3.31
CA HIS A 51 14.58 -0.83 -4.55
C HIS A 51 14.01 0.60 -4.42
N PRO A 52 14.80 1.64 -4.72
CA PRO A 52 14.41 3.03 -4.49
C PRO A 52 13.07 3.41 -5.14
N ASN A 53 12.83 2.96 -6.37
CA ASN A 53 11.62 3.25 -7.13
C ASN A 53 10.37 2.59 -6.52
N VAL A 54 10.45 1.30 -6.15
CA VAL A 54 9.35 0.60 -5.46
C VAL A 54 9.07 1.21 -4.09
N ARG A 55 10.12 1.61 -3.36
CA ARG A 55 9.98 2.31 -2.09
C ARG A 55 9.27 3.65 -2.28
N LEU A 56 9.65 4.40 -3.32
CA LEU A 56 9.04 5.69 -3.66
C LEU A 56 7.54 5.54 -3.95
N ILE A 57 7.18 4.64 -4.87
CA ILE A 57 5.78 4.38 -5.25
C ILE A 57 4.96 3.99 -4.01
N ASN A 58 5.46 3.05 -3.21
CA ASN A 58 4.76 2.65 -1.97
C ASN A 58 4.68 3.80 -0.97
N SER A 59 5.73 4.61 -0.79
CA SER A 59 5.70 5.75 0.14
C SER A 59 4.59 6.73 -0.22
N PHE A 60 4.44 7.06 -1.51
CA PHE A 60 3.33 7.90 -1.96
C PHE A 60 1.97 7.25 -1.76
N TYR A 61 1.84 5.94 -2.02
CA TYR A 61 0.61 5.18 -1.73
C TYR A 61 0.18 5.29 -0.27
N TYR A 62 1.09 4.99 0.67
CA TYR A 62 0.77 5.06 2.10
C TYR A 62 0.54 6.50 2.58
N GLY A 63 1.33 7.46 2.10
CA GLY A 63 1.15 8.88 2.43
C GLY A 63 -0.18 9.43 1.92
N GLN A 64 -0.56 9.11 0.68
CA GLN A 64 -1.85 9.50 0.11
C GLN A 64 -3.00 8.85 0.89
N TYR A 65 -2.89 7.58 1.28
CA TYR A 65 -3.93 6.91 2.07
C TYR A 65 -4.12 7.55 3.46
N LEU A 66 -3.05 8.03 4.12
CA LEU A 66 -3.17 8.81 5.36
C LEU A 66 -3.95 10.12 5.17
N ILE A 67 -3.69 10.83 4.07
CA ILE A 67 -4.46 12.03 3.72
C ILE A 67 -5.93 11.65 3.52
N GLN A 68 -6.21 10.59 2.77
CA GLN A 68 -7.56 10.10 2.56
C GLN A 68 -8.28 9.77 3.87
N LEU A 69 -7.66 9.03 4.79
CA LEU A 69 -8.25 8.68 6.09
C LEU A 69 -8.58 9.92 6.93
N SER A 70 -7.72 10.95 6.86
CA SER A 70 -7.90 12.21 7.60
C SER A 70 -9.14 12.98 7.14
N PHE A 71 -9.48 12.93 5.85
CA PHE A 71 -10.69 13.53 5.30
C PHE A 71 -11.91 12.61 5.44
N TRP A 72 -11.71 11.29 5.36
CA TRP A 72 -12.80 10.32 5.43
C TRP A 72 -13.48 10.34 6.80
N VAL A 73 -12.73 10.43 7.91
CA VAL A 73 -13.31 10.44 9.26
C VAL A 73 -14.41 11.51 9.46
N ILE A 74 -14.34 12.59 8.69
CA ILE A 74 -15.29 13.70 8.73
C ILE A 74 -16.67 13.27 8.21
N GLN A 75 -16.74 12.42 7.19
CA GLN A 75 -18.01 12.11 6.50
C GLN A 75 -19.01 11.34 7.37
N PRO A 76 -18.63 10.24 8.07
CA PRO A 76 -19.53 9.56 9.00
C PRO A 76 -20.01 10.49 10.13
N ILE A 77 -19.14 11.38 10.62
CA ILE A 77 -19.50 12.35 11.67
C ILE A 77 -20.62 13.28 11.19
N PHE A 78 -20.49 13.84 9.99
CA PHE A 78 -21.53 14.71 9.40
C PHE A 78 -22.86 13.99 9.18
N ILE A 79 -22.82 12.72 8.78
CA ILE A 79 -24.02 11.89 8.59
C ILE A 79 -24.71 11.62 9.93
N ILE A 80 -23.94 11.35 10.98
CA ILE A 80 -24.46 11.10 12.33
C ILE A 80 -24.99 12.39 12.99
N SER A 81 -24.32 13.53 12.79
CA SER A 81 -24.62 14.79 13.48
C SER A 81 -25.81 15.57 12.92
N GLU A 82 -26.55 15.01 11.96
CA GLU A 82 -27.72 15.63 11.31
C GLU A 82 -27.40 16.95 10.60
N ALA A 83 -26.13 17.23 10.34
CA ALA A 83 -25.67 18.49 9.76
C ALA A 83 -25.87 18.58 8.23
N LEU A 84 -26.40 17.52 7.61
CA LEU A 84 -26.57 17.40 6.17
C LEU A 84 -28.05 17.28 5.80
N ASN A 85 -28.46 18.01 4.76
CA ASN A 85 -29.74 17.79 4.10
C ASN A 85 -29.61 16.59 3.15
N ASP A 86 -30.28 15.48 3.44
CA ASP A 86 -30.22 14.25 2.63
C ASP A 86 -30.66 14.48 1.17
N SER A 87 -31.52 15.48 0.91
CA SER A 87 -31.96 15.82 -0.45
C SER A 87 -30.87 16.49 -1.29
N ASN A 88 -29.89 17.16 -0.65
CA ASN A 88 -28.78 17.82 -1.33
C ASN A 88 -27.51 17.84 -0.45
N LYS A 89 -26.94 16.66 -0.18
CA LYS A 89 -25.75 16.49 0.68
C LYS A 89 -24.52 17.24 0.15
N PHE A 90 -24.44 17.43 -1.16
CA PHE A 90 -23.32 18.12 -1.83
C PHE A 90 -23.41 19.64 -1.77
N SER A 91 -24.47 20.20 -1.18
CA SER A 91 -24.53 21.63 -0.84
C SER A 91 -23.48 22.04 0.19
N ASN A 92 -23.04 21.11 1.04
CA ASN A 92 -21.97 21.36 1.99
C ASN A 92 -20.60 21.20 1.30
N GLU A 93 -19.85 22.30 1.18
CA GLU A 93 -18.55 22.34 0.49
C GLU A 93 -17.52 21.40 1.12
N LEU A 94 -17.48 21.29 2.45
CA LEU A 94 -16.54 20.42 3.15
C LEU A 94 -16.87 18.95 2.91
N PHE A 95 -18.15 18.57 2.96
CA PHE A 95 -18.59 17.21 2.66
C PHE A 95 -18.25 16.82 1.22
N THR A 96 -18.48 17.74 0.28
CA THR A 96 -18.13 17.58 -1.13
C THR A 96 -16.61 17.40 -1.30
N LEU A 97 -15.80 18.27 -0.68
CA LEU A 97 -14.34 18.14 -0.72
C LEU A 97 -13.86 16.78 -0.20
N CYS A 98 -14.39 16.33 0.94
CA CYS A 98 -14.06 15.00 1.49
C CYS A 98 -14.40 13.89 0.50
N SER A 99 -15.53 14.00 -0.21
CA SER A 99 -15.93 13.03 -1.23
C SER A 99 -14.95 13.02 -2.41
N TYR A 100 -14.51 14.18 -2.88
CA TYR A 100 -13.49 14.27 -3.94
C TYR A 100 -12.17 13.63 -3.51
N VAL A 101 -11.64 13.99 -2.34
CA VAL A 101 -10.39 13.43 -1.81
C VAL A 101 -10.48 11.91 -1.68
N ARG A 102 -11.62 11.40 -1.19
CA ARG A 102 -11.88 9.97 -1.04
C ARG A 102 -11.88 9.23 -2.38
N ILE A 103 -12.62 9.73 -3.37
CA ILE A 103 -12.67 9.11 -4.70
C ILE A 103 -11.30 9.12 -5.38
N ILE A 104 -10.58 10.26 -5.32
CA ILE A 104 -9.22 10.36 -5.87
C ILE A 104 -8.32 9.31 -5.21
N GLY A 105 -8.41 9.13 -3.89
CA GLY A 105 -7.62 8.13 -3.18
C GLY A 105 -7.96 6.68 -3.55
N ILE A 106 -9.24 6.36 -3.75
CA ILE A 106 -9.67 5.04 -4.24
C ILE A 106 -9.07 4.76 -5.62
N TYR A 107 -9.14 5.71 -6.56
CA TYR A 107 -8.53 5.52 -7.88
C TYR A 107 -7.01 5.48 -7.84
N TYR A 108 -6.39 6.25 -6.93
CA TYR A 108 -4.96 6.16 -6.70
C TYR A 108 -4.56 4.75 -6.27
N ALA A 109 -5.34 4.13 -5.37
CA ALA A 109 -5.15 2.75 -4.96
C ALA A 109 -5.35 1.73 -6.09
N PHE A 110 -6.37 1.91 -6.94
CA PHE A 110 -6.57 1.06 -8.11
C PHE A 110 -5.41 1.12 -9.11
N CYS A 111 -4.69 2.23 -9.18
CA CYS A 111 -3.51 2.37 -10.04
C CYS A 111 -2.20 1.86 -9.40
N ALA A 112 -2.20 1.45 -8.13
CA ALA A 112 -0.99 1.03 -7.42
C ALA A 112 -0.35 -0.23 -8.02
N LEU A 113 -1.17 -1.23 -8.37
CA LEU A 113 -0.67 -2.45 -9.00
C LEU A 113 -0.07 -2.17 -10.39
N PRO A 114 -0.78 -1.50 -11.33
CA PRO A 114 -0.20 -1.08 -12.60
C PRO A 114 1.12 -0.31 -12.46
N ALA A 115 1.19 0.65 -11.52
CA ALA A 115 2.40 1.43 -11.27
C ALA A 115 3.60 0.55 -10.88
N LEU A 116 3.39 -0.41 -9.97
CA LEU A 116 4.45 -1.32 -9.53
C LEU A 116 4.89 -2.27 -10.64
N VAL A 117 3.96 -2.80 -11.45
CA VAL A 117 4.30 -3.69 -12.56
C VAL A 117 5.06 -2.94 -13.67
N ILE A 118 4.65 -1.71 -14.00
CA ILE A 118 5.35 -0.86 -14.98
C ILE A 118 6.79 -0.62 -14.53
N GLU A 119 6.99 -0.24 -13.27
CA GLU A 119 8.33 -0.04 -12.72
C GLU A 119 9.19 -1.32 -12.78
N ARG A 120 8.59 -2.49 -12.49
CA ARG A 120 9.25 -3.79 -12.65
C ARG A 120 9.53 -4.16 -14.12
N SER A 121 8.70 -3.73 -15.07
CA SER A 121 8.96 -3.91 -16.50
C SER A 121 10.20 -3.14 -16.92
N PHE A 122 10.38 -1.89 -16.45
CA PHE A 122 11.62 -1.14 -16.69
C PHE A 122 12.84 -1.87 -16.12
N ALA A 123 12.74 -2.40 -14.89
CA ALA A 123 13.81 -3.19 -14.29
C ALA A 123 14.13 -4.49 -15.06
N THR A 124 13.14 -5.05 -15.77
CA THR A 124 13.31 -6.27 -16.58
C THR A 124 13.96 -5.97 -17.93
N PHE A 125 13.52 -4.90 -18.61
CA PHE A 125 13.99 -4.56 -19.96
C PHE A 125 15.28 -3.73 -19.98
N LEU A 126 15.60 -3.00 -18.91
CA LEU A 126 16.82 -2.19 -18.79
C LEU A 126 17.90 -2.90 -17.94
N LEU A 127 18.00 -4.22 -18.03
CA LEU A 127 18.84 -5.06 -17.17
C LEU A 127 20.30 -4.57 -17.04
N GLU A 128 20.91 -4.10 -18.12
CA GLU A 128 22.31 -3.67 -18.13
C GLU A 128 22.54 -2.34 -17.37
N ASP A 129 21.57 -1.44 -17.39
CA ASP A 129 21.70 -0.05 -16.96
C ASP A 129 20.87 0.29 -15.72
N TYR A 130 19.93 -0.59 -15.31
CA TYR A 130 18.90 -0.25 -14.33
C TYR A 130 19.45 0.11 -12.95
N GLU A 131 20.53 -0.54 -12.50
CA GLU A 131 21.17 -0.23 -11.22
C GLU A 131 22.46 0.58 -11.36
N LYS A 132 23.02 0.70 -12.57
CA LYS A 132 24.20 1.53 -12.82
C LYS A 132 23.87 3.02 -12.73
N LYS A 133 22.64 3.40 -13.10
CA LYS A 133 22.12 4.77 -12.98
C LYS A 133 21.07 4.82 -11.89
N SER A 134 21.03 5.91 -11.12
CA SER A 134 19.94 6.21 -10.18
C SER A 134 18.69 6.53 -10.99
N ASN A 135 17.98 5.50 -11.47
CA ASN A 135 16.78 5.60 -12.29
C ASN A 135 15.54 6.05 -11.49
N LEU A 136 15.74 6.93 -10.50
CA LEU A 136 14.70 7.47 -9.64
C LEU A 136 13.62 8.21 -10.44
N SER A 137 14.01 8.80 -11.56
CA SER A 137 13.10 9.45 -12.51
C SER A 137 11.97 8.52 -12.95
N ILE A 138 12.23 7.23 -13.15
CA ILE A 138 11.19 6.25 -13.54
C ILE A 138 10.13 6.15 -12.45
N GLY A 139 10.53 6.04 -11.19
CA GLY A 139 9.62 6.04 -10.05
C GLY A 139 8.84 7.35 -9.95
N CYS A 140 9.51 8.50 -10.08
CA CYS A 140 8.86 9.81 -10.05
C CYS A 140 7.83 9.99 -11.17
N PHE A 141 8.18 9.65 -12.41
CA PHE A 141 7.25 9.71 -13.55
C PHE A 141 6.06 8.79 -13.33
N THR A 142 6.28 7.58 -12.82
CA THR A 142 5.20 6.64 -12.51
C THR A 142 4.24 7.22 -11.48
N VAL A 143 4.75 7.82 -10.39
CA VAL A 143 3.93 8.47 -9.36
C VAL A 143 3.16 9.67 -9.92
N ILE A 144 3.79 10.50 -10.76
CA ILE A 144 3.14 11.65 -11.39
C ILE A 144 1.98 11.18 -12.28
N ILE A 145 2.20 10.19 -13.13
CA ILE A 145 1.14 9.61 -13.98
C ILE A 145 0.01 9.08 -13.10
N GLN A 146 0.34 8.35 -12.03
CA GLN A 146 -0.65 7.82 -11.09
C GLN A 146 -1.51 8.93 -10.45
N LEU A 147 -0.88 10.03 -10.01
CA LEU A 147 -1.57 11.19 -9.43
C LEU A 147 -2.47 11.88 -10.45
N LEU A 148 -1.98 12.10 -11.68
CA LEU A 148 -2.74 12.72 -12.75
C LEU A 148 -3.95 11.86 -13.13
N THR A 149 -3.75 10.56 -13.35
CA THR A 149 -4.84 9.62 -13.66
C THR A 149 -5.87 9.61 -12.54
N ALA A 150 -5.46 9.45 -11.28
CA ALA A 150 -6.38 9.44 -10.15
C ALA A 150 -7.15 10.76 -9.99
N GLY A 151 -6.48 11.90 -10.20
CA GLY A 151 -7.09 13.23 -10.16
C GLY A 151 -8.13 13.42 -11.26
N THR A 152 -7.78 13.13 -12.52
CA THR A 152 -8.68 13.27 -13.66
C THR A 152 -9.88 12.34 -13.57
N VAL A 153 -9.64 11.06 -13.26
CA VAL A 153 -10.69 10.05 -13.11
C VAL A 153 -11.58 10.38 -11.92
N GLY A 154 -11.01 10.79 -10.78
CA GLY A 154 -11.79 11.17 -9.61
C GLY A 154 -12.62 12.43 -9.82
N TYR A 155 -12.11 13.39 -10.59
CA TYR A 155 -12.88 14.57 -10.99
C TYR A 155 -14.04 14.22 -11.91
N HIS A 156 -13.78 13.40 -12.94
CA HIS A 156 -14.82 12.95 -13.88
C HIS A 156 -15.89 12.12 -13.16
N PHE A 157 -15.48 11.19 -12.29
CA PHE A 157 -16.36 10.32 -11.52
C PHE A 157 -17.40 11.09 -10.70
N ASN A 158 -17.01 12.19 -10.04
CA ASN A 158 -17.94 12.98 -9.23
C ASN A 158 -18.95 13.77 -10.08
N ARG A 159 -18.69 13.99 -11.37
CA ARG A 159 -19.59 14.71 -12.30
C ARG A 159 -20.36 13.79 -13.24
N ALA A 160 -19.93 12.54 -13.37
CA ALA A 160 -20.50 11.58 -14.29
C ALA A 160 -21.88 11.11 -13.82
N LYS A 161 -22.79 10.92 -14.79
CA LYS A 161 -24.11 10.33 -14.53
C LYS A 161 -24.03 8.84 -14.22
N SER A 162 -23.00 8.17 -14.73
CA SER A 162 -22.73 6.75 -14.54
C SER A 162 -21.27 6.53 -14.12
N THR A 163 -21.06 5.64 -13.14
CA THR A 163 -19.73 5.26 -12.64
C THR A 163 -19.23 3.96 -13.25
N VAL A 164 -20.01 3.33 -14.13
CA VAL A 164 -19.69 2.03 -14.76
C VAL A 164 -18.42 2.14 -15.62
N GLU A 165 -18.28 3.19 -16.42
CA GLU A 165 -17.12 3.37 -17.31
C GLU A 165 -15.80 3.39 -16.55
N HIS A 166 -15.76 4.09 -15.41
CA HIS A 166 -14.58 4.22 -14.57
C HIS A 166 -14.23 2.89 -13.91
N THR A 167 -15.26 2.15 -13.48
CA THR A 167 -15.13 0.82 -12.88
C THR A 167 -14.57 -0.19 -13.89
N VAL A 168 -15.14 -0.22 -15.11
CA VAL A 168 -14.68 -1.09 -16.19
C VAL A 168 -13.23 -0.77 -16.58
N ALA A 169 -12.89 0.52 -16.68
CA ALA A 169 -11.52 0.95 -16.95
C ALA A 169 -10.54 0.49 -15.87
N ALA A 170 -10.90 0.59 -14.58
CA ALA A 170 -10.08 0.13 -13.47
C ALA A 170 -9.84 -1.39 -13.51
N ILE A 171 -10.88 -2.18 -13.85
CA ILE A 171 -10.79 -3.63 -14.00
C ILE A 171 -9.83 -3.99 -15.16
N ILE A 172 -9.99 -3.34 -16.32
CA ILE A 172 -9.13 -3.56 -17.49
C ILE A 172 -7.68 -3.23 -17.15
N ALA A 173 -7.42 -2.08 -16.52
CA ALA A 173 -6.07 -1.66 -16.15
C ALA A 173 -5.39 -2.67 -15.20
N ASN A 174 -6.12 -3.15 -14.19
CA ASN A 174 -5.59 -4.17 -13.27
C ASN A 174 -5.36 -5.50 -13.98
N PHE A 175 -6.26 -5.95 -14.84
CA PHE A 175 -6.09 -7.16 -15.64
C PHE A 175 -4.84 -7.08 -16.54
N LEU A 176 -4.64 -5.96 -17.24
CA LEU A 176 -3.45 -5.72 -18.05
C LEU A 176 -2.17 -5.74 -17.21
N ALA A 177 -2.20 -5.21 -15.99
CA ALA A 177 -1.06 -5.27 -15.07
C ALA A 177 -0.73 -6.72 -14.67
N VAL A 178 -1.73 -7.58 -14.44
CA VAL A 178 -1.50 -9.01 -14.17
C VAL A 178 -0.84 -9.70 -15.37
N CYS A 179 -1.36 -9.46 -16.58
CA CYS A 179 -0.79 -9.99 -17.81
C CYS A 179 0.66 -9.53 -18.01
N LEU A 180 0.94 -8.25 -17.79
CA LEU A 180 2.29 -7.69 -17.90
C LEU A 180 3.23 -8.27 -16.84
N ASN A 181 2.77 -8.49 -15.61
CA ASN A 181 3.58 -9.17 -14.58
C ASN A 181 3.95 -10.60 -15.01
N LYS A 182 3.03 -11.32 -15.66
CA LYS A 182 3.31 -12.65 -16.22
C LYS A 182 4.29 -12.62 -17.40
N ILE A 183 4.23 -11.60 -18.23
CA ILE A 183 5.21 -11.38 -19.29
C ILE A 183 6.59 -11.10 -18.67
N ASN A 184 6.68 -10.19 -17.70
CA ASN A 184 7.92 -9.89 -16.98
C ASN A 184 8.50 -11.16 -16.35
N GLU A 185 7.68 -11.98 -15.69
CA GLU A 185 8.10 -13.25 -15.10
C GLU A 185 8.74 -14.17 -16.16
N ARG A 186 8.06 -14.38 -17.30
CA ARG A 186 8.56 -15.22 -18.40
C ARG A 186 9.88 -14.71 -18.98
N VAL A 187 10.00 -13.40 -19.19
CA VAL A 187 11.22 -12.77 -19.72
C VAL A 187 12.38 -12.95 -18.74
N ASN A 188 12.16 -12.71 -17.44
CA ASN A 188 13.21 -12.91 -16.44
C ASN A 188 13.64 -14.38 -16.32
N TYR A 189 12.72 -15.34 -16.44
CA TYR A 189 13.11 -16.76 -16.50
C TYR A 189 13.93 -17.09 -17.75
N LYS A 190 13.62 -16.49 -18.90
CA LYS A 190 14.42 -16.66 -20.11
C LYS A 190 15.86 -16.18 -19.88
N TYR A 191 16.04 -14.97 -19.32
CA TYR A 191 17.36 -14.47 -18.95
C TYR A 191 18.07 -15.38 -17.94
N TYR A 192 17.32 -15.94 -16.98
CA TYR A 192 17.88 -16.87 -16.00
C TYR A 192 18.40 -18.17 -16.65
N TYR A 193 17.67 -18.77 -17.59
CA TYR A 193 18.15 -19.98 -18.28
C TYR A 193 19.27 -19.70 -19.29
N GLU A 194 19.40 -18.46 -19.75
CA GLU A 194 20.51 -18.02 -20.61
C GLU A 194 21.78 -17.68 -19.82
N LEU A 195 21.76 -17.68 -18.48
CA LEU A 195 22.92 -17.40 -17.60
C LEU A 195 24.14 -18.29 -17.87
N ASP A 196 23.89 -19.53 -18.30
CA ASP A 196 24.94 -20.52 -18.59
C ASP A 196 25.54 -20.33 -20.00
N ARG A 197 24.85 -19.58 -20.86
CA ARG A 197 25.24 -19.35 -22.27
C ARG A 197 25.77 -17.95 -22.53
N VAL A 198 25.36 -16.97 -21.72
CA VAL A 198 25.69 -15.55 -21.86
C VAL A 198 26.48 -15.09 -20.64
N SER A 199 27.57 -14.36 -20.89
CA SER A 199 28.42 -13.83 -19.82
C SER A 199 27.81 -12.58 -19.17
N TYR A 200 26.77 -12.76 -18.36
CA TYR A 200 26.23 -11.69 -17.50
C TYR A 200 27.16 -11.37 -16.32
N SER A 201 27.31 -10.08 -16.03
CA SER A 201 28.00 -9.56 -14.85
C SER A 201 27.28 -9.95 -13.55
N LEU A 202 28.00 -9.97 -12.42
CA LEU A 202 27.44 -10.36 -11.12
C LEU A 202 26.19 -9.53 -10.74
N SER A 203 26.19 -8.23 -11.06
CA SER A 203 25.06 -7.34 -10.83
C SER A 203 23.82 -7.72 -11.65
N GLU A 204 23.99 -8.09 -12.92
CA GLU A 204 22.88 -8.49 -13.79
C GLU A 204 22.27 -9.83 -13.31
N ARG A 205 23.10 -10.78 -12.90
CA ARG A 205 22.64 -12.06 -12.32
C ARG A 205 21.83 -11.85 -11.04
N PHE A 206 22.28 -10.93 -10.19
CA PHE A 206 21.57 -10.55 -8.97
C PHE A 206 20.21 -9.92 -9.29
N GLN A 207 20.17 -8.98 -10.24
CA GLN A 207 18.92 -8.33 -10.67
C GLN A 207 17.92 -9.30 -11.28
N ILE A 208 18.34 -10.22 -12.16
CA ILE A 208 17.45 -11.25 -12.72
C ILE A 208 16.80 -12.05 -11.59
N THR A 209 17.61 -12.49 -10.62
CA THR A 209 17.13 -13.26 -9.47
C THR A 209 16.16 -12.46 -8.60
N GLU A 210 16.45 -11.19 -8.37
CA GLU A 210 15.59 -10.29 -7.59
C GLU A 210 14.27 -9.98 -8.32
N ASN A 211 14.31 -9.76 -9.64
CA ASN A 211 13.13 -9.54 -10.47
C ASN A 211 12.21 -10.77 -10.48
N ILE A 212 12.74 -12.00 -10.55
CA ILE A 212 11.93 -13.22 -10.44
C ILE A 212 11.26 -13.31 -9.06
N LYS A 213 12.01 -13.03 -7.99
CA LYS A 213 11.46 -13.01 -6.62
C LYS A 213 10.36 -11.97 -6.48
N ALA A 214 10.58 -10.77 -7.03
CA ALA A 214 9.61 -9.69 -7.03
C ALA A 214 8.34 -10.05 -7.82
N ALA A 215 8.47 -10.64 -9.02
CA ALA A 215 7.33 -11.05 -9.84
C ALA A 215 6.44 -12.09 -9.12
N LYS A 216 7.04 -13.08 -8.45
CA LYS A 216 6.32 -14.06 -7.61
C LYS A 216 5.65 -13.43 -6.39
N MET A 217 6.32 -12.46 -5.75
CA MET A 217 5.74 -11.69 -4.66
C MET A 217 4.52 -10.91 -5.15
N PHE A 218 4.64 -10.24 -6.30
CA PHE A 218 3.53 -9.51 -6.91
C PHE A 218 2.35 -10.42 -7.23
N GLU A 219 2.56 -11.63 -7.74
CA GLU A 219 1.47 -12.57 -7.99
C GLU A 219 0.64 -12.88 -6.73
N LYS A 220 1.30 -13.07 -5.58
CA LYS A 220 0.61 -13.29 -4.30
C LYS A 220 -0.15 -12.05 -3.82
N ILE A 221 0.44 -10.87 -4.01
CA ILE A 221 -0.17 -9.59 -3.65
C ILE A 221 -1.38 -9.30 -4.56
N VAL A 222 -1.25 -9.56 -5.87
CA VAL A 222 -2.28 -9.36 -6.90
C VAL A 222 -3.55 -10.13 -6.57
N LEU A 223 -3.45 -11.38 -6.11
CA LEU A 223 -4.63 -12.16 -5.73
C LEU A 223 -5.40 -11.50 -4.58
N SER A 224 -4.67 -10.97 -3.59
CA SER A 224 -5.28 -10.25 -2.47
C SER A 224 -5.91 -8.93 -2.94
N ILE A 225 -5.18 -8.12 -3.70
CA ILE A 225 -5.67 -6.83 -4.22
C ILE A 225 -6.85 -7.02 -5.18
N GLY A 226 -6.80 -8.03 -6.05
CA GLY A 226 -7.84 -8.34 -7.03
C GLY A 226 -9.17 -8.69 -6.37
N PHE A 227 -9.15 -9.47 -5.29
CA PHE A 227 -10.36 -9.80 -4.54
C PHE A 227 -11.06 -8.56 -3.97
N PHE A 228 -10.31 -7.65 -3.34
CA PHE A 228 -10.86 -6.41 -2.81
C PHE A 228 -11.34 -5.47 -3.91
N ASN A 229 -10.61 -5.38 -5.02
CA ASN A 229 -11.03 -4.59 -6.17
C ASN A 229 -12.36 -5.09 -6.74
N ILE A 230 -12.62 -6.40 -6.80
CA ILE A 230 -13.91 -6.93 -7.24
C ILE A 230 -15.03 -6.43 -6.33
N ILE A 231 -14.88 -6.55 -5.01
CA ILE A 231 -15.92 -6.13 -4.05
C ILE A 231 -16.22 -4.62 -4.20
N VAL A 232 -15.17 -3.79 -4.18
CA VAL A 232 -15.33 -2.33 -4.30
C VAL A 232 -16.00 -1.96 -5.63
N ASN A 233 -15.55 -2.55 -6.75
CA ASN A 233 -16.13 -2.29 -8.06
C ASN A 233 -17.58 -2.78 -8.17
N THR A 234 -17.94 -3.91 -7.57
CA THR A 234 -19.33 -4.38 -7.50
C THR A 234 -20.21 -3.39 -6.73
N CYS A 235 -19.74 -2.89 -5.58
CA CYS A 235 -20.46 -1.86 -4.81
C CYS A 235 -20.65 -0.57 -5.63
N LEU A 236 -19.62 -0.15 -6.38
CA LEU A 236 -19.70 1.02 -7.26
C LEU A 236 -20.69 0.85 -8.41
N ILE A 237 -20.79 -0.36 -8.98
CA ILE A 237 -21.72 -0.66 -10.07
C ILE A 237 -23.17 -0.65 -9.56
N ILE A 238 -23.44 -1.26 -8.39
CA ILE A 238 -24.78 -1.33 -7.77
C ILE A 238 -25.42 0.07 -7.67
N ASP A 239 -24.62 1.10 -7.40
CA ASP A 239 -25.07 2.48 -7.26
C ASP A 239 -25.72 3.06 -8.53
N ASN A 240 -25.40 2.50 -9.71
CA ASN A 240 -25.94 2.93 -11.01
C ASN A 240 -27.32 2.37 -11.34
N TYR A 241 -27.77 1.32 -10.63
CA TYR A 241 -29.06 0.71 -10.89
C TYR A 241 -30.17 1.35 -10.05
N GLU A 242 -31.41 1.28 -10.53
CA GLU A 242 -32.62 1.74 -9.83
C GLU A 242 -33.06 0.72 -8.77
N ILE A 243 -32.17 0.48 -7.79
CA ILE A 243 -32.41 -0.43 -6.67
C ILE A 243 -32.91 0.38 -5.46
N PRO A 244 -33.77 -0.20 -4.58
CA PRO A 244 -34.21 0.47 -3.36
C PRO A 244 -33.05 1.05 -2.53
N LEU A 245 -33.27 2.24 -1.98
CA LEU A 245 -32.27 3.02 -1.23
C LEU A 245 -31.65 2.25 -0.04
N PHE A 246 -32.41 1.34 0.58
CA PHE A 246 -31.91 0.44 1.61
C PHE A 246 -30.67 -0.34 1.14
N TYR A 247 -30.74 -0.99 -0.04
CA TYR A 247 -29.62 -1.74 -0.58
C TYR A 247 -28.44 -0.83 -0.98
N LYS A 248 -28.72 0.41 -1.39
CA LYS A 248 -27.67 1.41 -1.67
C LYS A 248 -26.92 1.82 -0.39
N ASN A 249 -27.64 2.00 0.72
CA ASN A 249 -27.03 2.26 2.02
C ASN A 249 -26.13 1.10 2.47
N ILE A 250 -26.61 -0.14 2.34
CA ILE A 250 -25.81 -1.34 2.64
C ILE A 250 -24.60 -1.46 1.72
N ALA A 251 -24.76 -1.23 0.41
CA ALA A 251 -23.66 -1.25 -0.54
C ALA A 251 -22.60 -0.19 -0.24
N SER A 252 -23.01 1.01 0.20
CA SER A 252 -22.08 2.04 0.66
C SER A 252 -21.27 1.54 1.86
N ILE A 253 -21.92 1.09 2.94
CA ILE A 253 -21.20 0.60 4.13
C ILE A 253 -20.28 -0.58 3.77
N ALA A 254 -20.74 -1.52 2.95
CA ALA A 254 -19.92 -2.64 2.49
C ALA A 254 -18.69 -2.18 1.72
N CYS A 255 -18.82 -1.16 0.86
CA CYS A 255 -17.70 -0.54 0.15
C CYS A 255 -16.69 0.07 1.13
N ASP A 256 -17.17 0.85 2.10
CA ASP A 256 -16.37 1.55 3.11
C ASP A 256 -15.55 0.54 3.92
N TYR A 257 -16.21 -0.50 4.42
CA TYR A 257 -15.57 -1.56 5.20
C TYR A 257 -14.56 -2.35 4.37
N SER A 258 -14.85 -2.60 3.09
CA SER A 258 -13.93 -3.29 2.19
C SER A 258 -12.64 -2.51 1.99
N ILE A 259 -12.74 -1.19 1.79
CA ILE A 259 -11.58 -0.32 1.63
C ILE A 259 -10.78 -0.20 2.95
N LEU A 260 -11.44 -0.11 4.10
CA LEU A 260 -10.76 -0.08 5.40
C LEU A 260 -10.07 -1.41 5.74
N THR A 261 -10.71 -2.53 5.40
CA THR A 261 -10.14 -3.87 5.58
C THR A 261 -8.94 -4.06 4.65
N TYR A 262 -9.02 -3.55 3.42
CA TYR A 262 -7.91 -3.53 2.47
C TYR A 262 -6.69 -2.77 3.02
N GLY A 263 -6.91 -1.60 3.63
CA GLY A 263 -5.87 -0.81 4.30
C GLY A 263 -5.12 -1.57 5.41
N LEU A 264 -5.79 -2.48 6.11
CA LEU A 264 -5.18 -3.31 7.16
C LEU A 264 -4.45 -4.54 6.60
N ILE A 265 -5.01 -5.18 5.57
CA ILE A 265 -4.51 -6.48 5.07
C ILE A 265 -3.31 -6.31 4.14
N VAL A 266 -3.34 -5.35 3.22
CA VAL A 266 -2.27 -5.17 2.22
C VAL A 266 -0.89 -5.04 2.87
N PRO A 267 -0.69 -4.19 3.89
CA PRO A 267 0.64 -4.04 4.50
C PRO A 267 1.13 -5.33 5.18
N VAL A 268 0.21 -6.12 5.75
CA VAL A 268 0.51 -7.42 6.33
C VAL A 268 0.91 -8.43 5.24
N VAL A 269 0.24 -8.42 4.08
CA VAL A 269 0.64 -9.23 2.92
C VAL A 269 2.02 -8.83 2.42
N TYR A 270 2.31 -7.52 2.32
CA TYR A 270 3.66 -7.03 1.98
C TYR A 270 4.70 -7.49 3.01
N TYR A 271 4.44 -7.32 4.30
CA TYR A 271 5.32 -7.78 5.35
C TYR A 271 5.62 -9.28 5.25
N ASN A 272 4.61 -10.12 4.99
CA ASN A 272 4.79 -11.56 4.91
C ASN A 272 5.59 -12.00 3.67
N ASN A 273 5.59 -11.22 2.60
CA ASN A 273 6.24 -11.57 1.34
C ASN A 273 7.52 -10.76 1.02
N THR A 274 7.85 -9.73 1.81
CA THR A 274 9.05 -8.90 1.62
C THR A 274 10.03 -9.02 2.80
N ASP A 275 11.16 -9.69 2.58
CA ASP A 275 12.17 -9.90 3.63
C ASP A 275 12.78 -8.59 4.17
N SER A 276 12.92 -7.58 3.31
CA SER A 276 13.41 -6.25 3.71
C SER A 276 12.50 -5.59 4.75
N TRP A 277 11.17 -5.80 4.66
CA TRP A 277 10.22 -5.30 5.64
C TRP A 277 10.30 -6.09 6.95
N LYS A 278 10.38 -7.43 6.89
CA LYS A 278 10.56 -8.27 8.08
C LYS A 278 11.77 -7.86 8.89
N LYS A 279 12.92 -7.68 8.22
CA LYS A 279 14.16 -7.21 8.84
C LYS A 279 13.96 -5.83 9.51
N ARG A 280 13.31 -4.89 8.81
CA ARG A 280 13.13 -3.53 9.32
C ARG A 280 12.18 -3.48 10.52
N VAL A 281 11.04 -4.16 10.44
CA VAL A 281 10.11 -4.30 11.57
C VAL A 281 10.81 -4.94 12.77
N GLY A 282 11.62 -5.98 12.56
CA GLY A 282 12.40 -6.59 13.64
C GLY A 282 13.40 -5.64 14.31
N VAL A 283 13.95 -4.66 13.58
CA VAL A 283 14.79 -3.60 14.17
C VAL A 283 13.94 -2.58 14.93
N MET A 284 12.81 -2.14 14.36
CA MET A 284 11.92 -1.17 15.00
C MET A 284 11.31 -1.73 16.29
N MET A 285 10.86 -2.99 16.27
CA MET A 285 10.33 -3.68 17.45
C MET A 285 11.41 -3.87 18.53
N ARG A 286 12.66 -4.20 18.16
CA ARG A 286 13.79 -4.24 19.11
C ARG A 286 14.20 -2.85 19.62
N GLY A 287 13.89 -1.79 18.89
CA GLY A 287 14.09 -0.41 19.34
C GLY A 287 13.02 0.04 20.34
N CYS A 288 11.75 -0.35 20.12
CA CYS A 288 10.63 -0.12 21.04
C CYS A 288 10.74 -0.99 22.31
N PHE A 289 11.18 -2.24 22.15
CA PHE A 289 11.51 -3.17 23.22
C PHE A 289 13.03 -3.35 23.23
N LYS A 290 13.78 -2.33 23.70
CA LYS A 290 15.20 -2.55 24.00
C LYS A 290 15.25 -3.73 24.96
N PRO A 291 15.87 -4.88 24.60
CA PRO A 291 16.21 -5.83 25.63
C PRO A 291 17.11 -5.05 26.60
N LYS A 292 16.77 -5.05 27.89
CA LYS A 292 17.74 -4.67 28.93
C LYS A 292 18.95 -5.55 28.64
N VAL A 293 20.00 -4.98 28.05
CA VAL A 293 21.25 -5.68 27.87
C VAL A 293 21.75 -5.86 29.29
N GLY A 294 21.52 -7.05 29.85
CA GLY A 294 22.18 -7.44 31.08
C GLY A 294 23.69 -7.35 30.86
N PRO A 295 24.47 -7.03 31.89
CA PRO A 295 25.92 -7.03 31.78
C PRO A 295 26.41 -8.31 31.08
N LEU A 296 27.33 -8.14 30.13
CA LEU A 296 27.94 -9.26 29.41
C LEU A 296 28.60 -10.16 30.45
N LYS A 297 28.17 -11.41 30.56
CA LYS A 297 28.77 -12.37 31.49
C LYS A 297 29.83 -13.18 30.76
N ASP A 298 30.97 -13.41 31.42
CA ASP A 298 32.00 -14.31 30.91
C ASP A 298 31.50 -15.77 30.87
N THR A 299 32.32 -16.69 30.36
CA THR A 299 32.01 -18.13 30.28
C THR A 299 31.69 -18.75 31.65
N PHE A 300 32.03 -18.09 32.75
CA PHE A 300 31.81 -18.52 34.13
C PHE A 300 30.70 -17.72 34.85
N GLY A 301 30.03 -16.79 34.17
CA GLY A 301 28.89 -16.04 34.70
C GLY A 301 29.20 -14.71 35.39
N HIS A 302 30.45 -14.21 35.33
CA HIS A 302 30.85 -12.94 35.93
C HIS A 302 30.62 -11.74 35.00
N ASP A 303 30.12 -10.64 35.55
CA ASP A 303 29.85 -9.42 34.78
C ASP A 303 31.15 -8.78 34.26
N MET A 304 31.35 -8.83 32.94
CA MET A 304 32.42 -8.15 32.25
C MET A 304 32.12 -6.65 32.21
N THR A 305 32.87 -5.88 33.00
CA THR A 305 32.84 -4.41 32.96
C THR A 305 33.15 -3.90 31.55
N SER A 306 32.39 -2.90 31.09
CA SER A 306 32.35 -2.36 29.71
C SER A 306 33.65 -1.76 29.15
N HIS A 307 34.78 -1.90 29.85
CA HIS A 307 36.09 -1.44 29.39
C HIS A 307 36.81 -2.43 28.46
N GLY A 308 36.38 -3.70 28.38
CA GLY A 308 37.14 -4.75 27.68
C GLY A 308 37.07 -4.77 26.15
N ALA A 309 35.94 -4.41 25.53
CA ALA A 309 35.75 -4.70 24.09
C ALA A 309 36.72 -3.92 23.18
N ARG A 310 37.02 -2.66 23.51
CA ARG A 310 37.91 -1.81 22.70
C ARG A 310 39.39 -2.18 22.90
N GLU A 311 39.78 -2.51 24.12
CA GLU A 311 41.14 -2.98 24.44
C GLU A 311 41.41 -4.38 23.87
N GLU A 312 40.45 -5.31 23.97
CA GLU A 312 40.59 -6.65 23.38
C GLU A 312 40.64 -6.61 21.86
N THR A 313 39.80 -5.77 21.22
CA THR A 313 39.85 -5.59 19.77
C THR A 313 41.21 -5.04 19.34
N THR A 314 41.76 -4.09 20.10
CA THR A 314 43.08 -3.51 19.83
C THR A 314 44.20 -4.56 20.00
N LYS A 315 44.17 -5.35 21.08
CA LYS A 315 45.10 -6.46 21.29
C LYS A 315 45.03 -7.53 20.20
N TYR A 316 43.84 -7.84 19.71
CA TYR A 316 43.64 -8.82 18.64
C TYR A 316 44.25 -8.34 17.31
N PHE A 317 44.06 -7.06 16.96
CA PHE A 317 44.69 -6.47 15.78
C PHE A 317 46.22 -6.35 15.90
N GLU A 318 46.74 -6.10 17.11
CA GLU A 318 48.19 -6.13 17.36
C GLU A 318 48.79 -7.54 17.23
N MET A 319 48.10 -8.57 17.71
CA MET A 319 48.51 -9.97 17.55
C MET A 319 48.51 -10.40 16.08
N LEU A 320 47.48 -10.03 15.31
CA LEU A 320 47.44 -10.26 13.86
C LEU A 320 48.59 -9.58 13.12
N LYS A 321 48.92 -8.34 13.48
CA LYS A 321 50.01 -7.58 12.87
C LYS A 321 51.39 -8.21 13.16
N LYS A 322 51.54 -8.88 14.30
CA LYS A 322 52.75 -9.65 14.65
C LYS A 322 52.87 -10.97 13.89
N GLN A 323 51.76 -11.62 13.54
CA GLN A 323 51.75 -12.87 12.78
C GLN A 323 52.03 -12.68 11.28
N TRP A 324 51.90 -11.46 10.76
CA TRP A 324 52.11 -11.12 9.35
C TRP A 324 53.51 -10.53 9.05
N LYS A 325 54.44 -10.64 10.01
CA LYS A 325 55.88 -10.39 9.80
C LYS A 325 56.63 -11.71 9.80
#